data_AF-G6C7B0-F1
#
_entry.id   AF-G6C7B0-F1
#
_cell.length_a   1.000
_cell.length_b   1.000
_cell.length_c   1.000
_cell.angle_alpha   90.00
_cell.angle_beta   90.00
_cell.angle_gamma   90.00
#
_symmetry.space_group_name_H-M   'P 1'
#
loop_
_entity.id
_entity.type
_entity.pdbx_description
1 polymer ?
#
loop_
_entity_poly.entity_id
_entity_poly.type
_entity_poly.pdbx_seq_one_letter_code
_entity_poly.pdbx_strand_id
1 'polypeptide(L)' 'MKIAVAGTGYVGLSIAVLLAQHHQVMAVDIIPEKVDLINQKQM' A
#
# COMPACT_ATOMS: atom_id res chain seq x y z
N MET A 1 11.88 3.61 -9.93
CA MET A 1 11.29 4.81 -9.27
C MET A 1 10.78 4.41 -7.89
N LYS A 2 10.84 5.33 -6.91
CA LYS A 2 10.25 5.13 -5.57
C LYS A 2 8.93 5.90 -5.48
N ILE A 3 7.86 5.24 -5.05
CA ILE A 3 6.50 5.80 -5.02
C ILE A 3 5.93 5.64 -3.62
N ALA A 4 5.43 6.73 -3.03
CA ALA A 4 4.68 6.70 -1.78
C ALA A 4 3.19 6.86 -2.09
N VAL A 5 2.35 5.99 -1.52
CA VAL A 5 0.90 6.06 -1.64
C VAL A 5 0.30 6.34 -0.26
N ALA A 6 -0.34 7.48 -0.09
CA ALA A 6 -0.99 7.86 1.17
C ALA A 6 -2.44 7.38 1.20
N GLY A 7 -2.77 6.58 2.21
CA GLY A 7 -4.05 5.91 2.41
C GLY A 7 -4.09 4.52 1.78
N THR A 8 -4.56 3.54 2.56
CA THR A 8 -4.76 2.15 2.12
C THR A 8 -6.24 1.79 2.08
N GLY A 9 -7.06 2.71 1.56
CA GLY A 9 -8.42 2.40 1.12
C GLY A 9 -8.42 1.66 -0.22
N TYR A 10 -9.60 1.39 -0.79
CA TYR A 10 -9.72 0.65 -2.05
C TYR A 10 -8.93 1.30 -3.21
N VAL A 11 -8.98 2.65 -3.35
CA VAL A 11 -8.22 3.37 -4.38
C VAL A 11 -6.72 3.29 -4.13
N GLY A 12 -6.29 3.60 -2.91
CA GLY A 12 -4.88 3.62 -2.56
C GLY A 12 -4.23 2.25 -2.71
N LEU A 13 -4.89 1.20 -2.22
CA LEU A 13 -4.38 -0.17 -2.29
C LEU A 13 -4.35 -0.69 -3.73
N SER A 14 -5.42 -0.47 -4.53
CA SER A 14 -5.45 -0.92 -5.93
C SER A 14 -4.34 -0.28 -6.78
N ILE A 15 -4.10 1.02 -6.61
CA ILE A 15 -2.99 1.71 -7.28
C ILE A 15 -1.64 1.24 -6.75
N ALA A 16 -1.49 1.08 -5.42
CA ALA A 16 -0.24 0.61 -4.84
C ALA A 16 0.16 -0.77 -5.39
N VAL A 17 -0.80 -1.69 -5.49
CA VAL A 17 -0.57 -3.04 -6.04
C VAL A 17 -0.20 -2.98 -7.52
N LEU A 18 -0.93 -2.21 -8.34
CA LEU A 18 -0.63 -2.05 -9.76
C LEU A 18 0.78 -1.48 -9.98
N LEU A 19 1.13 -0.43 -9.25
CA LEU A 19 2.45 0.23 -9.40
C LEU A 19 3.60 -0.63 -8.86
N ALA A 20 3.35 -1.45 -7.84
CA ALA A 20 4.34 -2.36 -7.25
C ALA A 20 4.83 -3.44 -8.22
N GLN A 21 4.13 -3.68 -9.34
CA GLN A 21 4.57 -4.60 -10.38
C GLN A 21 5.87 -4.15 -11.08
N HIS A 22 6.13 -2.84 -11.14
CA HIS A 22 7.26 -2.27 -11.87
C HIS A 22 8.09 -1.25 -11.07
N HIS A 23 7.63 -0.86 -9.89
CA HIS A 23 8.27 0.18 -9.08
C HIS A 23 8.33 -0.22 -7.61
N GLN A 24 9.25 0.40 -6.86
CA GLN A 24 9.27 0.26 -5.41
C GLN A 24 8.19 1.17 -4.82
N VAL A 25 7.17 0.57 -4.20
CA VAL A 25 6.02 1.27 -3.61
C VAL A 25 6.04 1.14 -2.10
N MET A 26 5.78 2.23 -1.39
CA MET A 26 5.50 2.25 0.05
C MET A 26 4.11 2.83 0.29
N ALA A 27 3.19 2.01 0.77
CA ALA A 27 1.87 2.46 1.20
C ALA A 27 1.91 2.93 2.66
N VAL A 28 1.27 4.05 2.95
CA VAL A 28 1.27 4.69 4.28
C VAL A 28 -0.18 4.90 4.70
N ASP A 29 -0.56 4.40 5.88
CA ASP A 29 -1.87 4.65 6.49
C ASP A 29 -1.67 5.08 7.95
N ILE A 30 -2.66 5.80 8.48
CA ILE A 30 -2.65 6.25 9.88
C ILE A 30 -3.17 5.18 10.84
N ILE A 31 -3.85 4.14 10.31
CA ILE A 31 -4.44 3.04 11.08
C ILE A 31 -3.42 1.90 11.14
N PRO A 32 -2.77 1.64 12.29
CA PRO A 32 -1.71 0.63 12.42
C PRO A 32 -2.18 -0.78 12.03
N GLU A 33 -3.41 -1.14 12.40
CA GLU A 33 -3.96 -2.47 12.12
C GLU A 33 -4.05 -2.75 10.61
N LYS A 34 -4.35 -1.72 9.80
CA LYS A 34 -4.35 -1.87 8.34
C LYS A 34 -2.94 -2.09 7.79
N VAL A 35 -1.97 -1.36 8.32
CA VAL A 35 -0.56 -1.49 7.94
C VAL A 35 -0.06 -2.90 8.25
N ASP A 36 -0.38 -3.43 9.42
CA ASP A 36 0.01 -4.78 9.83
C ASP A 36 -0.61 -5.86 8.94
N LEU A 37 -1.90 -5.76 8.62
CA LEU A 37 -2.58 -6.68 7.73
C LEU A 37 -1.97 -6.70 6.32
N ILE A 38 -1.63 -5.53 5.78
CA ILE A 38 -0.98 -5.40 4.46
C ILE A 38 0.43 -6.00 4.49
N ASN A 39 1.22 -5.72 5.53
CA ASN A 39 2.56 -6.28 5.68
C ASN A 39 2.54 -7.81 5.83
N GLN A 40 1.48 -8.36 6.43
CA GLN A 40 1.23 -9.80 6.56
C GLN A 40 0.57 -10.41 5.30
N LYS A 41 0.22 -9.60 4.29
CA LYS A 41 -0.49 -10.01 3.07
C LYS A 41 -1.83 -10.70 3.36
N GLN A 42 -2.54 -10.22 4.38
CA GLN A 42 -3.88 -10.69 4.76
C GLN A 42 -5.00 -9.77 4.23
N MET A 43 -4.62 -8.78 3.41
CA MET A 43 -5.48 -7.81 2.74
C MET A 43 -5.01 -7.68 1.29
#